data_AF-A0A7C3X5I9-F1
#
_entry.id   AF-A0A7C3X5I9-F1
#
_cell.length_a   1.000
_cell.length_b   1.000
_cell.length_c   1.000
_cell.angle_alpha   90.00
_cell.angle_beta   90.00
_cell.angle_gamma   90.00
#
_symmetry.space_group_name_H-M   'P 1'
#
loop_
_entity.id
_entity.type
_entity.pdbx_description
1 polymer ?
#
loop_
_entity_poly.entity_id
_entity_poly.type
_entity_poly.pdbx_seq_one_letter_code
_entity_poly.pdbx_strand_id
1 'polypeptide(L)'
;ALIMPATRRPVANGLAYVGTLIVVMALYGGVVLGLLQGRLIATGSGGVGLLVELLWLGVGVGFLIAFVVLWVRRPAAAESLAEPRWMRLIERLGPLGAAGVGVLLVNYETETPVLADILDARVSGAAAFVALAAFVAVACAVPVLIVVASIVARRRVDPWLSRGKAWFARHNRIILLVLFAAIGAVYTAKGLWALAG
;
A
#
# COMPACT_ATOMS: atom_id res chain seq x y z
N ALA A 1 -1.34 8.93 -0.73
CA ALA A 1 -0.78 10.17 -1.33
C ALA A 1 -1.64 11.42 -1.05
N LEU A 2 -2.94 11.45 -1.36
CA LEU A 2 -3.78 12.67 -1.31
C LEU A 2 -3.84 13.41 0.06
N ILE A 3 -3.63 12.69 1.17
CA ILE A 3 -3.78 13.23 2.54
C ILE A 3 -2.46 13.85 3.06
N MET A 4 -1.31 13.46 2.51
CA MET A 4 -0.01 13.98 2.98
C MET A 4 0.22 15.46 2.65
N PRO A 5 -0.20 15.99 1.49
CA PRO A 5 -0.17 17.42 1.20
C PRO A 5 -1.04 18.29 2.13
N ALA A 6 -1.92 17.69 2.94
CA ALA A 6 -2.75 18.40 3.91
C ALA A 6 -2.15 18.43 5.33
N THR A 7 -0.96 17.84 5.54
CA THR A 7 -0.26 17.86 6.84
C THR A 7 0.48 19.19 7.06
N ARG A 8 0.86 19.50 8.31
CA ARG A 8 1.61 20.72 8.66
C ARG A 8 2.95 20.88 7.90
N ARG A 9 3.51 19.79 7.37
CA ARG A 9 4.76 19.77 6.58
C ARG A 9 4.56 18.96 5.29
N PRO A 10 3.78 19.48 4.33
CA PRO A 10 3.27 18.69 3.21
C PRO A 10 4.37 18.20 2.26
N VAL A 11 5.38 19.03 2.04
CA VAL A 11 6.55 18.70 1.19
C VAL A 11 7.42 17.62 1.85
N ALA A 12 7.80 17.81 3.11
CA ALA A 12 8.67 16.87 3.82
C ALA A 12 8.01 15.49 4.01
N ASN A 13 6.71 15.46 4.32
CA ASN A 13 5.97 14.21 4.47
C ASN A 13 5.76 13.50 3.13
N GLY A 14 5.42 14.25 2.07
CA GLY A 14 5.28 13.69 0.72
C GLY A 14 6.59 13.08 0.20
N LEU A 15 7.71 13.80 0.36
CA LEU A 15 9.04 13.32 -0.03
C LEU A 15 9.48 12.12 0.83
N ALA A 16 9.25 12.14 2.14
CA ALA A 16 9.57 11.01 3.01
C ALA A 16 8.80 9.75 2.59
N TYR A 17 7.50 9.88 2.32
CA TYR A 17 6.67 8.76 1.85
C TYR A 17 7.16 8.17 0.52
N VAL A 18 7.31 9.01 -0.51
CA VAL A 18 7.73 8.55 -1.84
C VAL A 18 9.16 8.03 -1.82
N GLY A 19 10.07 8.71 -1.11
CA GLY A 19 11.44 8.28 -0.95
C GLY A 19 11.53 6.92 -0.27
N THR A 20 10.80 6.72 0.83
CA THR A 20 10.75 5.41 1.50
C THR A 20 10.12 4.35 0.63
N LEU A 21 9.04 4.66 -0.11
CA LEU A 21 8.40 3.72 -1.02
C LEU A 21 9.39 3.20 -2.08
N ILE A 22 10.10 4.10 -2.76
CA ILE A 22 11.10 3.75 -3.77
C ILE A 22 12.25 2.95 -3.15
N VAL A 23 12.78 3.41 -2.01
CA VAL A 23 13.92 2.76 -1.35
C VAL A 23 13.56 1.35 -0.90
N VAL A 24 12.38 1.14 -0.31
CA VAL A 24 11.99 -0.18 0.18
C VAL A 24 11.74 -1.15 -0.97
N MET A 25 11.06 -0.72 -2.05
CA MET A 25 10.91 -1.57 -3.25
C MET A 25 12.27 -1.93 -3.86
N ALA A 26 13.11 -0.91 -4.11
CA ALA A 26 14.45 -1.15 -4.68
C ALA A 26 15.33 -2.05 -3.79
N LEU A 27 15.26 -1.88 -2.46
CA LEU A 27 16.00 -2.70 -1.52
C LEU A 27 15.46 -4.14 -1.48
N TYR A 28 14.15 -4.31 -1.36
CA TYR A 28 13.51 -5.61 -1.33
C TYR A 28 13.81 -6.38 -2.62
N GLY A 29 13.47 -5.81 -3.78
CA GLY A 29 13.74 -6.43 -5.07
C GLY A 29 15.23 -6.65 -5.32
N GLY A 30 16.09 -5.71 -4.95
CA GLY A 30 17.54 -5.84 -5.09
C GLY A 30 18.13 -6.96 -4.25
N VAL A 31 17.64 -7.14 -3.01
CA VAL A 31 18.03 -8.27 -2.15
C VAL A 31 17.54 -9.59 -2.74
N VAL A 32 16.29 -9.66 -3.20
CA VAL A 32 15.73 -10.88 -3.82
C VAL A 32 16.53 -11.27 -5.05
N LEU A 33 16.76 -10.35 -6.00
CA LEU A 33 17.55 -10.62 -7.19
C LEU A 33 19.00 -10.98 -6.84
N GLY A 34 19.65 -10.21 -5.95
CA GLY A 34 21.04 -10.47 -5.55
C GLY A 34 21.24 -11.83 -4.87
N LEU A 35 20.25 -12.32 -4.13
CA LEU A 35 20.34 -13.62 -3.45
C LEU A 35 19.94 -14.81 -4.33
N LEU A 36 19.00 -14.63 -5.25
CA LEU A 36 18.35 -15.72 -5.98
C LEU A 36 18.78 -15.84 -7.44
N GLN A 37 19.31 -14.77 -8.05
CA GLN A 37 19.67 -14.79 -9.45
C GLN A 37 20.80 -15.81 -9.73
N GLY A 38 20.59 -16.67 -10.72
CA GLY A 38 21.52 -17.73 -11.10
C GLY A 38 21.55 -18.94 -10.16
N ARG A 39 20.66 -19.01 -9.16
CA ARG A 39 20.52 -20.18 -8.28
C ARG A 39 19.27 -20.98 -8.66
N LEU A 40 19.39 -22.31 -8.70
CA LEU A 40 18.24 -23.21 -8.76
C LEU A 40 17.61 -23.28 -7.36
N ILE A 41 16.44 -22.68 -7.19
CA ILE A 41 15.70 -22.77 -5.93
C ILE A 41 14.95 -24.11 -5.92
N ALA A 42 15.37 -25.03 -5.06
CA ALA A 42 14.53 -26.18 -4.70
C ALA A 42 13.38 -25.67 -3.83
N THR A 43 12.16 -25.66 -4.36
CA THR A 43 10.93 -25.25 -3.67
C THR A 43 10.55 -26.30 -2.62
N GLY A 44 11.17 -26.26 -1.44
CA GLY A 44 10.78 -27.06 -0.28
C GLY A 44 9.67 -26.35 0.50
N SER A 45 8.41 -26.62 0.14
CA SER A 45 7.19 -25.98 0.68
C SER A 45 6.66 -26.68 1.94
N GLY A 46 7.46 -26.81 3.00
CA GLY A 46 7.05 -27.53 4.21
C GLY A 46 7.14 -26.70 5.48
N GLY A 47 6.13 -25.85 5.74
CA GLY A 47 5.95 -25.16 7.04
C GLY A 47 5.84 -23.63 6.96
N VAL A 48 6.70 -22.96 6.19
CA VAL A 48 6.65 -21.50 5.99
C VAL A 48 5.45 -21.10 5.12
N GLY A 49 5.11 -21.92 4.11
CA GLY A 49 3.93 -21.69 3.25
C GLY A 49 2.64 -21.64 4.05
N LEU A 50 2.38 -22.67 4.86
CA LEU A 50 1.18 -22.75 5.70
C LEU A 50 1.02 -21.55 6.65
N LEU A 51 2.11 -21.07 7.25
CA LEU A 51 2.05 -19.90 8.13
C LEU A 51 1.64 -18.64 7.35
N VAL A 52 2.20 -18.43 6.15
CA VAL A 52 1.87 -17.29 5.29
C VAL A 52 0.40 -17.38 4.83
N GLU A 53 -0.07 -18.57 4.48
CA GLU A 53 -1.45 -18.82 4.05
C GLU A 53 -2.46 -18.54 5.17
N LEU A 54 -2.17 -19.02 6.39
CA LEU A 54 -2.98 -18.74 7.58
C LEU A 54 -2.99 -17.25 7.92
N LEU A 55 -1.87 -16.54 7.74
CA LEU A 55 -1.81 -15.10 7.94
C LEU A 55 -2.70 -14.36 6.92
N TRP A 56 -2.65 -14.74 5.64
CA TRP A 56 -3.52 -14.14 4.62
C TRP A 56 -5.00 -14.37 4.93
N LEU A 57 -5.36 -15.59 5.33
CA LEU A 57 -6.73 -15.92 5.74
C LEU A 57 -7.16 -15.09 6.95
N GLY A 58 -6.31 -15.02 7.99
CA GLY A 58 -6.59 -14.25 9.20
C GLY A 58 -6.77 -12.75 8.93
N VAL A 59 -5.94 -12.18 8.06
CA VAL A 59 -6.08 -10.78 7.61
C VAL A 59 -7.40 -10.57 6.86
N GLY A 60 -7.73 -11.46 5.91
CA GLY A 60 -8.98 -11.39 5.15
C GLY A 60 -10.22 -11.45 6.05
N VAL A 61 -10.27 -12.45 6.94
CA VAL A 61 -11.35 -12.63 7.91
C VAL A 61 -11.44 -11.42 8.84
N GLY A 62 -10.31 -10.90 9.32
CA GLY A 62 -10.27 -9.70 10.16
C GLY A 62 -10.91 -8.48 9.48
N PHE A 63 -10.62 -8.25 8.19
CA PHE A 63 -11.25 -7.17 7.42
C PHE A 63 -12.75 -7.41 7.20
N LEU A 64 -13.19 -8.65 6.97
CA LEU A 64 -14.62 -8.98 6.88
C LEU A 64 -15.35 -8.75 8.20
N ILE A 65 -14.75 -9.12 9.33
CA ILE A 65 -15.30 -8.82 10.66
C ILE A 65 -15.42 -7.31 10.85
N ALA A 66 -14.38 -6.54 10.50
CA ALA A 66 -14.40 -5.08 10.58
C ALA A 66 -15.51 -4.48 9.70
N PHE A 67 -15.73 -5.02 8.50
CA PHE A 67 -16.84 -4.65 7.63
C PHE A 67 -18.20 -4.90 8.32
N VAL A 68 -18.43 -6.11 8.84
CA VAL A 68 -19.69 -6.47 9.53
C VAL A 68 -19.92 -5.56 10.74
N VAL A 69 -18.90 -5.32 11.55
CA VAL A 69 -18.98 -4.43 12.72
C VAL A 69 -19.35 -3.00 12.28
N LEU A 70 -18.70 -2.47 11.23
CA LEU A 70 -18.97 -1.13 10.72
C LEU A 70 -20.36 -1.01 10.06
N TRP A 71 -20.85 -2.10 9.47
CA TRP A 71 -22.16 -2.19 8.85
C TRP A 71 -23.27 -2.14 9.92
N VAL A 72 -23.11 -2.97 10.96
CA VAL A 72 -24.07 -3.10 12.06
C VAL A 72 -24.06 -1.87 12.98
N ARG A 73 -22.88 -1.34 13.32
CA ARG A 73 -22.76 -0.12 14.13
C ARG A 73 -23.16 1.10 13.31
N ARG A 74 -24.42 1.52 13.40
CA ARG A 74 -24.88 2.80 12.87
C ARG A 74 -24.36 3.93 13.77
N PRO A 75 -23.60 4.92 13.25
CA PRO A 75 -23.14 6.05 14.03
C PRO A 75 -24.32 6.94 14.39
N ALA A 76 -24.26 7.52 15.59
CA ALA A 76 -25.20 8.56 16.00
C ALA A 76 -25.08 9.76 15.04
N ALA A 77 -26.19 10.47 14.78
CA ALA A 77 -26.24 11.56 13.81
C ALA A 77 -25.14 12.63 14.01
N ALA A 78 -24.74 12.88 15.27
CA ALA A 78 -23.68 13.82 15.65
C ALA A 78 -22.25 13.35 15.29
N GLU A 79 -21.99 12.05 15.21
CA GLU A 79 -20.66 11.51 14.81
C GLU A 79 -20.42 11.59 13.31
N SER A 80 -21.48 11.72 12.50
CA SER A 80 -21.39 11.77 11.03
C SER A 80 -20.77 13.05 10.48
N LEU A 81 -20.77 14.14 11.25
CA LEU A 81 -20.23 15.46 10.87
C LEU A 81 -18.81 15.72 11.41
N ALA A 82 -18.33 14.89 12.33
CA ALA A 82 -17.00 15.05 12.90
C ALA A 82 -15.93 14.44 12.00
N GLU A 83 -14.81 15.14 11.83
CA GLU A 83 -13.66 14.63 11.06
C GLU A 83 -13.19 13.26 11.63
N PRO A 84 -12.97 12.24 10.78
CA PRO A 84 -12.61 10.91 11.27
C PRO A 84 -11.31 10.92 12.08
N ARG A 85 -11.28 10.14 13.17
CA ARG A 85 -10.09 10.04 14.06
C ARG A 85 -8.82 9.66 13.30
N TRP A 86 -8.93 8.74 12.34
CA TRP A 86 -7.79 8.29 11.52
C TRP A 86 -7.27 9.41 10.61
N MET A 87 -8.14 10.28 10.10
CA MET A 87 -7.75 11.39 9.23
C MET A 87 -6.99 12.47 10.02
N ARG A 88 -7.48 12.79 11.22
CA ARG A 88 -6.77 13.66 12.19
C ARG A 88 -5.42 13.08 12.62
N LEU A 89 -5.30 11.76 12.70
CA LEU A 89 -4.06 11.09 13.04
C LEU A 89 -3.02 11.27 11.92
N ILE A 90 -3.45 11.08 10.67
CA ILE A 90 -2.58 11.27 9.48
C ILE A 90 -2.10 12.72 9.38
N GLU A 91 -2.94 13.70 9.67
CA GLU A 91 -2.56 15.12 9.67
C GLU A 91 -1.46 15.48 10.66
N ARG A 92 -1.39 14.73 11.76
CA ARG A 92 -0.39 14.89 12.82
C ARG A 92 0.88 14.10 12.56
N LEU A 93 0.91 13.23 11.53
CA LEU A 93 2.12 12.49 11.20
C LEU A 93 3.22 13.45 10.76
N GLY A 94 4.37 13.32 11.40
CA GLY A 94 5.62 13.92 10.93
C GLY A 94 6.28 13.08 9.83
N PRO A 95 7.45 13.50 9.34
CA PRO A 95 8.16 12.81 8.25
C PRO A 95 8.46 11.35 8.56
N LEU A 96 8.78 11.02 9.80
CA LEU A 96 9.00 9.63 10.26
C LEU A 96 7.73 8.77 10.15
N GLY A 97 6.57 9.34 10.50
CA GLY A 97 5.29 8.64 10.35
C GLY A 97 4.92 8.44 8.89
N ALA A 98 5.19 9.44 8.03
CA ALA A 98 4.98 9.34 6.59
C ALA A 98 5.90 8.30 5.94
N ALA A 99 7.16 8.21 6.37
CA ALA A 99 8.08 7.15 5.98
C ALA A 99 7.55 5.76 6.39
N GLY A 100 7.09 5.59 7.63
CA GLY A 100 6.49 4.33 8.08
C GLY A 100 5.26 3.91 7.26
N VAL A 101 4.41 4.87 6.89
CA VAL A 101 3.31 4.64 5.94
C VAL A 101 3.83 4.22 4.56
N GLY A 102 4.96 4.77 4.11
CA GLY A 102 5.66 4.38 2.89
C GLY A 102 6.09 2.92 2.92
N VAL A 103 6.70 2.46 4.02
CA VAL A 103 7.08 1.05 4.22
C VAL A 103 5.87 0.12 4.16
N LEU A 104 4.78 0.51 4.82
CA LEU A 104 3.55 -0.29 4.92
C LEU A 104 2.78 -0.40 3.60
N LEU A 105 2.86 0.63 2.75
CA LEU A 105 2.14 0.69 1.47
C LEU A 105 2.94 0.17 0.28
N VAL A 106 4.12 -0.42 0.51
CA VAL A 106 4.85 -1.13 -0.54
C VAL A 106 3.98 -2.27 -1.05
N ASN A 107 3.81 -2.34 -2.38
CA ASN A 107 2.98 -3.36 -3.02
C ASN A 107 3.76 -4.67 -3.18
N TYR A 108 4.17 -5.28 -2.07
CA TYR A 108 4.89 -6.57 -2.07
C TYR A 108 4.14 -7.64 -2.86
N GLU A 109 2.80 -7.59 -2.83
CA GLU A 109 1.94 -8.51 -3.55
C GLU A 109 2.09 -8.42 -5.08
N THR A 110 2.31 -7.23 -5.64
CA THR A 110 2.55 -7.06 -7.08
C THR A 110 4.04 -7.12 -7.44
N GLU A 111 4.92 -6.79 -6.50
CA GLU A 111 6.37 -6.80 -6.74
C GLU A 111 6.93 -8.23 -6.74
N THR A 112 6.44 -9.10 -5.85
CA THR A 112 6.93 -10.49 -5.75
C THR A 112 6.75 -11.29 -7.05
N PRO A 113 5.58 -11.27 -7.73
CA PRO A 113 5.41 -11.97 -9.00
C PRO A 113 6.32 -11.41 -10.11
N VAL A 114 6.49 -10.09 -10.17
CA VAL A 114 7.39 -9.46 -11.16
C VAL A 114 8.84 -9.89 -10.93
N LEU A 115 9.28 -10.00 -9.68
CA LEU A 115 10.61 -10.53 -9.35
C LEU A 115 10.75 -11.99 -9.78
N ALA A 116 9.71 -12.80 -9.61
CA ALA A 116 9.70 -14.19 -10.09
C ALA A 116 9.83 -14.25 -11.62
N ASP A 117 9.05 -13.45 -12.36
CA ASP A 117 9.14 -13.39 -13.82
C ASP A 117 10.54 -12.96 -14.30
N ILE A 118 11.16 -11.99 -13.62
CA ILE A 118 12.53 -11.53 -13.92
C ILE A 118 13.55 -12.65 -13.69
N LEU A 119 13.40 -13.42 -12.61
CA LEU A 119 14.29 -14.54 -12.29
C LEU A 119 14.11 -15.69 -13.31
N ASP A 120 12.87 -16.00 -13.68
CA ASP A 120 12.52 -17.05 -14.64
C ASP A 120 12.95 -16.73 -16.07
N ALA A 121 13.00 -15.44 -16.43
CA ALA A 121 13.52 -15.00 -17.72
C ALA A 121 15.03 -15.30 -17.93
N ARG A 122 15.76 -15.71 -16.87
CA ARG A 122 17.19 -16.07 -16.89
C ARG A 122 18.09 -15.03 -17.58
N VAL A 123 17.72 -13.76 -17.47
CA VAL A 123 18.50 -12.65 -18.01
C VAL A 123 19.76 -12.40 -17.18
N SER A 124 20.70 -11.63 -17.75
CA SER A 124 21.91 -11.22 -17.03
C SER A 124 21.59 -10.42 -15.76
N GLY A 125 22.53 -10.41 -14.81
CA GLY A 125 22.48 -9.59 -13.58
C GLY A 125 22.01 -8.16 -13.86
N ALA A 126 22.77 -7.47 -14.73
CA ALA A 126 22.47 -6.10 -15.12
C ALA A 126 21.07 -5.93 -15.72
N ALA A 127 20.62 -6.85 -16.58
CA ALA A 127 19.29 -6.76 -17.19
C ALA A 127 18.16 -6.94 -16.15
N ALA A 128 18.34 -7.81 -15.15
CA ALA A 128 17.38 -8.00 -14.07
C ALA A 128 17.23 -6.73 -13.21
N PHE A 129 18.35 -6.08 -12.86
CA PHE A 129 18.31 -4.81 -12.12
C PHE A 129 17.70 -3.66 -12.94
N VAL A 130 17.91 -3.63 -14.26
CA VAL A 130 17.25 -2.66 -15.15
C VAL A 130 15.73 -2.90 -15.19
N ALA A 131 15.30 -4.17 -15.27
CA ALA A 131 13.88 -4.52 -15.24
C ALA A 131 13.22 -4.12 -13.90
N LEU A 132 13.90 -4.37 -12.77
CA LEU A 132 13.45 -3.91 -11.46
C LEU A 132 13.34 -2.38 -11.41
N ALA A 133 14.35 -1.65 -11.88
CA ALA A 133 14.33 -0.19 -11.89
C ALA A 133 13.17 0.36 -12.74
N ALA A 134 12.89 -0.25 -13.89
CA ALA A 134 11.76 0.10 -14.74
C ALA A 134 10.42 -0.16 -14.02
N PHE A 135 10.27 -1.32 -13.36
CA PHE A 135 9.09 -1.64 -12.57
C PHE A 135 8.85 -0.63 -11.45
N VAL A 136 9.87 -0.34 -10.63
CA VAL A 136 9.77 0.63 -9.53
C VAL A 136 9.38 2.02 -10.05
N ALA A 137 9.96 2.45 -11.17
CA ALA A 137 9.64 3.73 -11.79
C ALA A 137 8.15 3.83 -12.18
N VAL A 138 7.60 2.77 -12.80
CA VAL A 138 6.18 2.72 -13.19
C VAL A 138 5.28 2.64 -11.95
N ALA A 139 5.59 1.76 -11.00
CA ALA A 139 4.82 1.58 -9.78
C ALA A 139 4.75 2.86 -8.92
N CYS A 140 5.84 3.62 -8.88
CA CYS A 140 5.92 4.86 -8.11
C CYS A 140 5.45 6.11 -8.88
N ALA A 141 5.18 6.02 -10.18
CA ALA A 141 4.87 7.18 -11.03
C ALA A 141 3.68 8.00 -10.50
N VAL A 142 2.58 7.33 -10.13
CA VAL A 142 1.38 8.01 -9.63
C VAL A 142 1.61 8.66 -8.26
N PRO A 143 2.15 7.96 -7.23
CA PRO A 143 2.54 8.58 -5.96
C PRO A 143 3.47 9.78 -6.13
N VAL A 144 4.52 9.64 -6.96
CA VAL A 144 5.49 10.70 -7.27
C VAL A 144 4.78 11.89 -7.90
N LEU A 145 3.96 11.67 -8.92
CA LEU A 145 3.24 12.73 -9.63
C LEU A 145 2.35 13.53 -8.68
N ILE A 146 1.61 12.87 -7.79
CA ILE A 146 0.74 13.54 -6.82
C ILE A 146 1.56 14.42 -5.87
N VAL A 147 2.69 13.91 -5.37
CA VAL A 147 3.56 14.68 -4.48
C VAL A 147 4.18 15.86 -5.22
N VAL A 148 4.76 15.64 -6.40
CA VAL A 148 5.36 16.71 -7.22
C VAL A 148 4.33 17.78 -7.58
N ALA A 149 3.13 17.39 -8.01
CA ALA A 149 2.04 18.31 -8.34
C ALA A 149 1.63 19.16 -7.12
N SER A 150 1.59 18.56 -5.92
CA SER A 150 1.28 19.27 -4.68
C SER A 150 2.35 20.30 -4.28
N ILE A 151 3.60 20.10 -4.70
CA ILE A 151 4.72 21.00 -4.42
C ILE A 151 4.75 22.14 -5.44
N VAL A 152 4.72 21.81 -6.74
CA VAL A 152 4.93 22.76 -7.84
C VAL A 152 3.69 23.62 -8.10
N ALA A 153 2.48 23.02 -8.00
CA ALA A 153 1.23 23.68 -8.35
C ALA A 153 0.32 23.93 -7.14
N ARG A 154 0.91 24.10 -5.94
CA ARG A 154 0.20 24.18 -4.66
C ARG A 154 -1.05 25.08 -4.68
N ARG A 155 -0.92 26.33 -5.16
CA ARG A 155 -2.04 27.30 -5.25
C ARG A 155 -3.20 26.83 -6.13
N ARG A 156 -2.92 26.03 -7.17
CA ARG A 156 -3.95 25.48 -8.07
C ARG A 156 -4.54 24.18 -7.56
N VAL A 157 -3.76 23.40 -6.80
CA VAL A 157 -4.12 22.04 -6.36
C VAL A 157 -4.79 22.04 -4.98
N ASP A 158 -4.48 22.99 -4.11
CA ASP A 158 -5.06 23.12 -2.76
C ASP A 158 -6.61 23.16 -2.74
N PRO A 159 -7.30 23.88 -3.65
CA PRO A 159 -8.76 23.84 -3.71
C PRO A 159 -9.31 22.47 -4.08
N TRP A 160 -8.61 21.72 -4.92
CA TRP A 160 -9.01 20.36 -5.32
C TRP A 160 -8.74 19.35 -4.21
N LEU A 161 -7.60 19.46 -3.52
CA LEU A 161 -7.26 18.62 -2.38
C LEU A 161 -8.22 18.83 -1.21
N SER A 162 -8.58 20.07 -0.91
CA SER A 162 -9.54 20.38 0.16
C SER A 162 -10.95 19.88 -0.17
N ARG A 163 -11.41 20.05 -1.42
CA ARG A 163 -12.67 19.44 -1.89
C ARG A 163 -12.64 17.91 -1.83
N GLY A 164 -11.56 17.30 -2.28
CA GLY A 164 -11.36 15.85 -2.22
C GLY A 164 -11.41 15.35 -0.78
N LYS A 165 -10.68 15.99 0.13
CA LYS A 165 -10.70 15.69 1.57
C LYS A 165 -12.11 15.81 2.16
N ALA A 166 -12.85 16.87 1.84
CA ALA A 166 -14.22 17.04 2.30
C ALA A 166 -15.17 15.96 1.76
N TRP A 167 -15.00 15.56 0.50
CA TRP A 167 -15.77 14.46 -0.10
C TRP A 167 -15.44 13.12 0.57
N PHE A 168 -14.16 12.83 0.82
CA PHE A 168 -13.70 11.63 1.54
C PHE A 168 -14.24 11.60 2.96
N ALA A 169 -14.22 12.73 3.68
CA ALA A 169 -14.79 12.81 5.02
C ALA A 169 -16.30 12.51 5.02
N ARG A 170 -17.04 13.04 4.03
CA ARG A 170 -18.48 12.82 3.88
C ARG A 170 -18.83 11.36 3.54
N HIS A 171 -18.06 10.73 2.67
CA HIS A 171 -18.30 9.35 2.21
C HIS A 171 -17.47 8.31 2.95
N ASN A 172 -16.73 8.72 4.00
CA ASN A 172 -15.76 7.91 4.72
C ASN A 172 -16.32 6.53 5.11
N ARG A 173 -17.56 6.48 5.61
CA ARG A 173 -18.17 5.22 6.04
C ARG A 173 -18.39 4.26 4.87
N ILE A 174 -18.94 4.74 3.75
CA ILE A 174 -19.19 3.91 2.57
C ILE A 174 -17.87 3.43 1.99
N ILE A 175 -16.87 4.32 1.91
CA ILE A 175 -15.54 3.98 1.41
C ILE A 175 -14.88 2.91 2.28
N LEU A 176 -14.90 3.06 3.60
CA LEU A 176 -14.35 2.05 4.51
C LEU A 176 -15.10 0.72 4.44
N LEU A 177 -16.44 0.75 4.30
CA LEU A 177 -17.23 -0.46 4.11
C LEU A 177 -16.82 -1.20 2.83
N VAL A 178 -16.77 -0.49 1.69
CA VAL A 178 -16.37 -1.08 0.41
C VAL A 178 -14.93 -1.58 0.47
N LEU A 179 -14.03 -0.81 1.07
CA LEU A 179 -12.61 -1.18 1.21
C LEU A 179 -12.43 -2.44 2.06
N PHE A 180 -13.05 -2.50 3.24
CA PHE A 180 -12.96 -3.67 4.13
C PHE A 180 -13.66 -4.89 3.53
N ALA A 181 -14.78 -4.71 2.82
CA ALA A 181 -15.43 -5.79 2.10
C ALA A 181 -14.55 -6.33 0.97
N ALA A 182 -13.98 -5.45 0.13
CA ALA A 182 -13.16 -5.84 -1.00
C ALA A 182 -11.84 -6.52 -0.56
N ILE A 183 -11.09 -5.87 0.34
CA ILE A 183 -9.84 -6.44 0.89
C ILE A 183 -10.14 -7.75 1.63
N GLY A 184 -11.17 -7.74 2.48
CA GLY A 184 -11.58 -8.91 3.24
C GLY A 184 -11.93 -10.09 2.33
N ALA A 185 -12.73 -9.87 1.28
CA ALA A 185 -13.12 -10.89 0.33
C ALA A 185 -11.91 -11.43 -0.46
N VAL A 186 -11.05 -10.55 -0.98
CA VAL A 186 -9.87 -10.94 -1.77
C VAL A 186 -8.90 -11.77 -0.94
N TYR A 187 -8.52 -11.31 0.26
CA TYR A 187 -7.55 -12.03 1.10
C TYR A 187 -8.12 -13.31 1.71
N THR A 188 -9.43 -13.34 2.02
CA THR A 188 -10.09 -14.58 2.46
C THR A 188 -10.12 -15.60 1.33
N ALA A 189 -10.50 -15.19 0.11
CA ALA A 189 -10.48 -16.08 -1.05
C ALA A 189 -9.06 -16.60 -1.33
N LYS A 190 -8.06 -15.71 -1.27
CA LYS A 190 -6.65 -16.08 -1.47
C LYS A 190 -6.17 -17.10 -0.44
N GLY A 191 -6.47 -16.89 0.85
CA GLY A 191 -6.12 -17.84 1.91
C GLY A 191 -6.84 -19.18 1.76
N LEU A 192 -8.12 -19.18 1.41
CA LEU A 192 -8.88 -20.41 1.17
C LEU A 192 -8.35 -21.20 -0.04
N TRP A 193 -8.04 -20.51 -1.15
CA TRP A 193 -7.46 -21.13 -2.33
C TRP A 193 -6.10 -21.76 -2.03
N ALA A 194 -5.26 -21.06 -1.27
CA ALA A 194 -3.94 -21.57 -0.92
C ALA A 194 -4.00 -22.78 0.02
N LEU A 195 -5.00 -22.88 0.89
CA LEU A 195 -5.22 -24.05 1.76
C LEU A 195 -5.88 -25.24 1.04
N ALA A 196 -6.52 -25.00 -0.11
CA ALA A 196 -7.25 -26.02 -0.87
C ALA A 196 -6.42 -26.65 -2.00
N GLY A 197 -5.28 -26.06 -2.36
CA GLY A 197 -4.34 -26.55 -3.37
C GLY A 197 -3.12 -27.22 -2.75
#